data_AF-A0A229SDM1-F1
#
_entry.id   AF-A0A229SDM1-F1
#
_cell.length_a   1.000
_cell.length_b   1.000
_cell.length_c   1.000
_cell.angle_alpha   90.00
_cell.angle_beta   90.00
_cell.angle_gamma   90.00
#
_symmetry.space_group_name_H-M   'P 1'
#
loop_
_entity.id
_entity.type
_entity.pdbx_description
1 polymer ?
#
loop_
_entity_poly.entity_id
_entity_poly.type
_entity_poly.pdbx_seq_one_letter_code
_entity_poly.pdbx_strand_id
1 'polypeptide(L)'
;MNVKKFRGVLAAAALATGLIGAIAPSVQAETADQARYYILIGGTCDGAATVYNDAWLRGGIKKVVHYPAGAAGAPNCDQTPMDQSVARGHEEARRVVQSSFDENPGAEFVVVGYSQGALVANKVLNDIADGRLAVDRSRFRAKIFADPMQPVGPPGRGISAVLPAGTGAPSPFGGYVSFGPGRTDFGGIPYIRYCIETDGVCHFDTFEAPGGYFAQHLCYQWARPTDHRSIMEDTIADGVYTNGSHALPRQNCRPPHPVA
;
A
#
# COMPACT_ATOMS: atom_id res chain seq x y z
N MET A 1 -3.71 4.19 86.04
CA MET A 1 -3.21 5.17 85.04
C MET A 1 -1.81 4.74 84.59
N ASN A 2 -1.53 4.82 83.28
CA ASN A 2 -0.25 4.61 82.56
C ASN A 2 0.35 3.19 82.57
N VAL A 3 0.12 2.34 81.56
CA VAL A 3 0.62 2.32 80.15
C VAL A 3 2.17 2.23 80.08
N LYS A 4 2.72 1.07 79.68
CA LYS A 4 3.35 0.85 78.34
C LYS A 4 3.99 -0.54 78.21
N LYS A 5 3.76 -1.08 77.02
CA LYS A 5 4.19 -2.37 76.43
C LYS A 5 5.71 -2.44 76.26
N PHE A 6 6.25 -3.66 76.30
CA PHE A 6 7.37 -4.08 75.46
C PHE A 6 7.10 -5.45 74.85
N ARG A 7 7.31 -5.55 73.54
CA ARG A 7 7.22 -6.77 72.72
C ARG A 7 8.56 -7.50 72.76
N GLY A 8 8.52 -8.83 72.85
CA GLY A 8 9.65 -9.74 72.62
C GLY A 8 9.14 -11.02 71.96
N VAL A 9 9.83 -11.44 70.90
CA VAL A 9 9.46 -12.43 69.87
C VAL A 9 9.93 -13.84 70.28
N LEU A 10 9.21 -14.90 69.81
CA LEU A 10 9.67 -16.23 69.31
C LEU A 10 8.46 -17.20 69.34
N ALA A 11 7.78 -17.49 68.23
CA ALA A 11 8.09 -18.45 67.16
C ALA A 11 7.84 -19.93 67.52
N ALA A 12 6.78 -20.53 66.95
CA ALA A 12 6.62 -21.96 66.58
C ALA A 12 5.25 -22.11 65.88
N ALA A 13 5.21 -22.23 64.55
CA ALA A 13 5.19 -23.49 63.79
C ALA A 13 3.78 -24.11 63.68
N ALA A 14 3.23 -24.16 62.46
CA ALA A 14 2.82 -25.40 61.77
C ALA A 14 1.69 -25.18 60.74
N LEU A 15 1.87 -25.87 59.59
CA LEU A 15 0.87 -26.35 58.64
C LEU A 15 0.21 -25.32 57.69
N ALA A 16 0.91 -25.02 56.60
CA ALA A 16 0.26 -24.70 55.33
C ALA A 16 0.36 -25.94 54.43
N THR A 17 -0.78 -26.61 54.26
CA THR A 17 -1.03 -27.68 53.30
C THR A 17 -0.72 -27.20 51.88
N GLY A 18 0.06 -28.00 51.15
CA GLY A 18 0.47 -27.72 49.79
C GLY A 18 -0.73 -27.65 48.84
N LEU A 19 -0.97 -26.46 48.29
CA LEU A 19 -1.66 -26.31 47.02
C LEU A 19 -0.66 -26.65 45.92
N ILE A 20 -0.73 -27.87 45.40
CA ILE A 20 -0.15 -28.21 44.09
C ILE A 20 -1.00 -27.46 43.06
N GLY A 21 -0.66 -26.19 42.83
CA GLY A 21 -1.15 -25.46 41.68
C GLY A 21 -0.57 -26.11 40.44
N ALA A 22 -1.41 -26.82 39.68
CA ALA A 22 -1.08 -27.23 38.34
C ALA A 22 -0.78 -25.97 37.53
N ILE A 23 0.51 -25.69 37.31
CA ILE A 23 0.96 -24.71 36.34
C ILE A 23 0.61 -25.32 34.99
N ALA A 24 -0.59 -25.02 34.49
CA ALA A 24 -0.87 -25.26 33.08
C ALA A 24 0.21 -24.49 32.31
N PRO A 25 0.95 -25.13 31.39
CA PRO A 25 1.80 -24.37 30.49
C PRO A 25 0.87 -23.38 29.79
N SER A 26 1.12 -22.09 29.99
CA SER A 26 0.62 -21.06 29.11
C SER A 26 1.18 -21.40 27.74
N VAL A 27 0.39 -22.12 26.94
CA VAL A 27 0.56 -22.16 25.50
C VAL A 27 0.40 -20.69 25.11
N GLN A 28 1.53 -20.01 24.94
CA GLN A 28 1.57 -18.83 24.12
C GLN A 28 0.97 -19.31 22.80
N ALA A 29 -0.26 -18.88 22.53
CA ALA A 29 -0.78 -18.97 21.18
C ALA A 29 0.25 -18.22 20.34
N GLU A 30 1.09 -18.96 19.62
CA GLU A 30 1.57 -18.48 18.33
C GLU A 30 0.32 -17.95 17.67
N THR A 31 0.24 -16.62 17.51
CA THR A 31 -0.77 -16.04 16.63
C THR A 31 -0.59 -16.76 15.32
N ALA A 32 -1.48 -17.71 15.02
CA ALA A 32 -1.56 -18.33 13.71
C ALA A 32 -1.46 -17.18 12.72
N ASP A 33 -0.43 -17.22 11.88
CA ASP A 33 -0.05 -16.11 11.00
C ASP A 33 -1.34 -15.62 10.33
N GLN A 34 -1.80 -14.43 10.72
CA GLN A 34 -3.10 -13.95 10.26
C GLN A 34 -3.00 -13.87 8.75
N ALA A 35 -3.90 -14.58 8.06
CA ALA A 35 -3.89 -14.62 6.60
C ALA A 35 -3.78 -13.19 6.05
N ARG A 36 -2.86 -12.98 5.11
CA ARG A 36 -2.63 -11.66 4.51
C ARG A 36 -3.11 -11.66 3.07
N TYR A 37 -4.00 -10.73 2.76
CA TYR A 37 -4.57 -10.53 1.43
C TYR A 37 -3.90 -9.32 0.79
N TYR A 38 -3.43 -9.46 -0.44
CA TYR A 38 -2.87 -8.38 -1.23
C TYR A 38 -3.89 -7.99 -2.31
N ILE A 39 -4.49 -6.81 -2.18
CA ILE A 39 -5.41 -6.23 -3.16
C ILE A 39 -4.56 -5.47 -4.19
N LEU A 40 -4.32 -6.10 -5.34
CA LEU A 40 -3.36 -5.64 -6.35
C LEU A 40 -4.06 -4.88 -7.47
N ILE A 41 -3.58 -3.68 -7.75
CA ILE A 41 -4.15 -2.77 -8.75
C ILE A 41 -3.03 -2.33 -9.71
N GLY A 42 -3.11 -2.79 -10.95
CA GLY A 42 -2.11 -2.54 -11.98
C GLY A 42 -2.15 -1.12 -12.54
N GLY A 43 -1.08 -0.74 -13.23
CA GLY A 43 -0.98 0.56 -13.91
C GLY A 43 -1.69 0.59 -15.26
N THR A 44 -1.53 1.70 -15.99
CA THR A 44 -2.03 1.82 -17.37
C THR A 44 -1.56 0.63 -18.22
N CYS A 45 -2.47 0.07 -19.03
CA CYS A 45 -2.28 -1.13 -19.84
C CYS A 45 -2.14 -2.45 -19.07
N ASP A 46 -2.23 -2.44 -17.74
CA ASP A 46 -2.11 -3.65 -16.90
C ASP A 46 -3.37 -3.87 -16.04
N GLY A 47 -4.52 -4.00 -16.69
CA GLY A 47 -5.82 -4.19 -16.05
C GLY A 47 -5.97 -5.51 -15.29
N ALA A 48 -5.05 -6.46 -15.49
CA ALA A 48 -5.00 -7.74 -14.78
C ALA A 48 -3.89 -7.77 -13.70
N ALA A 49 -3.25 -6.63 -13.41
CA ALA A 49 -2.22 -6.50 -12.39
C ALA A 49 -1.08 -7.54 -12.55
N THR A 50 -0.72 -7.83 -13.80
CA THR A 50 0.32 -8.81 -14.19
C THR A 50 1.72 -8.35 -13.83
N VAL A 51 1.93 -7.06 -13.56
CA VAL A 51 3.19 -6.53 -13.06
C VAL A 51 3.61 -7.12 -11.71
N TYR A 52 2.67 -7.59 -10.90
CA TYR A 52 2.95 -8.14 -9.58
C TYR A 52 3.16 -9.65 -9.63
N ASN A 53 4.36 -10.09 -9.26
CA ASN A 53 4.72 -11.50 -9.18
C ASN A 53 4.23 -12.11 -7.84
N ASP A 54 3.65 -13.30 -7.91
CA ASP A 54 3.11 -14.02 -6.74
C ASP A 54 4.20 -14.34 -5.70
N ALA A 55 5.45 -14.57 -6.15
CA ALA A 55 6.59 -14.81 -5.26
C ALA A 55 6.90 -13.62 -4.34
N TRP A 56 6.54 -12.40 -4.74
CA TRP A 56 6.77 -11.18 -3.94
C TRP A 56 5.83 -11.09 -2.73
N LEU A 57 4.74 -11.86 -2.72
CA LEU A 57 3.70 -11.81 -1.69
C LEU A 57 4.04 -12.64 -0.45
N ARG A 58 5.17 -13.37 -0.45
CA ARG A 58 5.68 -14.17 0.69
C ARG A 58 4.62 -15.09 1.31
N GLY A 59 3.85 -15.79 0.46
CA GLY A 59 2.78 -16.70 0.89
C GLY A 59 1.43 -16.03 1.14
N GLY A 60 1.30 -14.72 0.95
CA GLY A 60 0.01 -14.02 1.01
C GLY A 60 -0.92 -14.34 -0.17
N ILE A 61 -2.19 -14.05 0.04
CA ILE A 61 -3.29 -14.35 -0.89
C ILE A 61 -3.46 -13.18 -1.86
N LYS A 62 -3.28 -13.45 -3.15
CA LYS A 62 -3.47 -12.48 -4.22
C LYS A 62 -4.96 -12.23 -4.50
N LYS A 63 -5.36 -10.96 -4.54
CA LYS A 63 -6.68 -10.51 -5.02
C LYS A 63 -6.48 -9.41 -6.05
N VAL A 64 -6.88 -9.65 -7.29
CA VAL A 64 -6.66 -8.71 -8.40
C VAL A 64 -7.90 -7.84 -8.60
N VAL A 65 -7.68 -6.53 -8.75
CA VAL A 65 -8.70 -5.61 -9.24
C VAL A 65 -8.64 -5.60 -10.77
N HIS A 66 -9.56 -6.33 -11.39
CA HIS A 66 -9.70 -6.36 -12.85
C HIS A 66 -10.45 -5.13 -13.34
N TYR A 67 -9.81 -4.30 -14.15
CA TYR A 67 -10.42 -3.08 -14.70
C TYR A 67 -9.79 -2.73 -16.05
N PRO A 68 -10.33 -1.77 -16.82
CA PRO A 68 -9.81 -1.48 -18.16
C PRO A 68 -8.32 -1.11 -18.18
N ALA A 69 -7.83 -0.39 -17.17
CA ALA A 69 -6.49 0.21 -17.18
C ALA A 69 -6.21 1.02 -18.47
N GLY A 70 -7.25 1.65 -19.01
CA GLY A 70 -7.21 2.25 -20.33
C GLY A 70 -6.49 3.59 -20.39
N ALA A 71 -5.98 3.88 -21.59
CA ALA A 71 -5.52 5.19 -22.00
C ALA A 71 -5.80 5.35 -23.51
N ALA A 72 -6.81 6.16 -23.83
CA ALA A 72 -7.23 6.39 -25.20
C ALA A 72 -6.04 6.88 -26.05
N GLY A 73 -5.75 6.21 -27.17
CA GLY A 73 -4.60 6.55 -28.03
C GLY A 73 -3.28 5.87 -27.65
N ALA A 74 -3.20 5.14 -26.54
CA ALA A 74 -2.06 4.25 -26.27
C ALA A 74 -2.15 3.01 -27.17
N PRO A 75 -1.09 2.65 -27.92
CA PRO A 75 -1.08 1.43 -28.72
C PRO A 75 -1.09 0.18 -27.81
N ASN A 76 -1.83 -0.85 -28.22
CA ASN A 76 -1.91 -2.15 -27.52
C ASN A 76 -2.45 -2.09 -26.08
N CYS A 77 -3.21 -1.05 -25.75
CA CYS A 77 -3.89 -0.90 -24.46
C CYS A 77 -5.41 -0.79 -24.65
N ASP A 78 -6.17 -0.99 -23.58
CA ASP A 78 -7.60 -0.65 -23.58
C ASP A 78 -7.79 0.86 -23.88
N GLN A 79 -8.76 1.18 -24.72
CA GLN A 79 -9.00 2.54 -25.23
C GLN A 79 -9.98 3.35 -24.36
N THR A 80 -10.44 2.81 -23.24
CA THR A 80 -11.28 3.53 -22.28
C THR A 80 -10.53 4.78 -21.80
N PRO A 81 -11.14 5.99 -21.88
CA PRO A 81 -10.54 7.21 -21.35
C PRO A 81 -10.11 7.04 -19.88
N MET A 82 -8.97 7.64 -19.51
CA MET A 82 -8.32 7.37 -18.22
C MET A 82 -9.24 7.65 -17.02
N ASP A 83 -10.02 8.73 -17.07
CA ASP A 83 -11.00 9.09 -16.03
C ASP A 83 -12.08 8.03 -15.86
N GLN A 84 -12.63 7.52 -16.96
CA GLN A 84 -13.60 6.44 -16.96
C GLN A 84 -12.98 5.11 -16.52
N SER A 85 -11.74 4.85 -16.94
CA SER A 85 -10.98 3.67 -16.52
C SER A 85 -10.77 3.67 -15.01
N VAL A 86 -10.30 4.77 -14.43
CA VAL A 86 -10.10 4.93 -12.98
C VAL A 86 -11.42 4.85 -12.23
N ALA A 87 -12.51 5.41 -12.74
CA ALA A 87 -13.83 5.29 -12.13
C ALA A 87 -14.31 3.83 -12.06
N ARG A 88 -14.18 3.06 -13.16
CA ARG A 88 -14.51 1.63 -13.17
C ARG A 88 -13.58 0.82 -12.26
N GLY A 89 -12.29 1.13 -12.27
CA GLY A 89 -11.32 0.52 -11.37
C GLY A 89 -11.64 0.76 -9.90
N HIS A 90 -12.16 1.95 -9.57
CA HIS A 90 -12.59 2.28 -8.21
C HIS A 90 -13.78 1.41 -7.76
N GLU A 91 -14.80 1.25 -8.60
CA GLU A 91 -15.93 0.36 -8.30
C GLU A 91 -15.49 -1.10 -8.14
N GLU A 92 -14.62 -1.59 -9.02
CA GLU A 92 -14.09 -2.96 -8.89
C GLU A 92 -13.20 -3.12 -7.65
N ALA A 93 -12.39 -2.12 -7.30
CA ALA A 93 -11.61 -2.14 -6.07
C ALA A 93 -12.51 -2.19 -4.83
N ARG A 94 -13.61 -1.43 -4.80
CA ARG A 94 -14.61 -1.50 -3.72
C ARG A 94 -15.18 -2.92 -3.60
N ARG A 95 -15.55 -3.54 -4.72
CA ARG A 95 -16.07 -4.92 -4.75
C ARG A 95 -15.05 -5.95 -4.27
N VAL A 96 -13.80 -5.86 -4.72
CA VAL A 96 -12.72 -6.77 -4.33
C VAL A 96 -12.37 -6.61 -2.84
N VAL A 97 -12.31 -5.38 -2.34
CA VAL A 97 -12.09 -5.11 -0.91
C VAL A 97 -13.20 -5.72 -0.06
N GLN A 98 -14.47 -5.43 -0.39
CA GLN A 98 -15.60 -5.95 0.38
C GLN A 98 -15.65 -7.48 0.35
N SER A 99 -15.56 -8.10 -0.84
CA SER A 99 -15.60 -9.56 -0.96
C SER A 99 -14.42 -10.26 -0.27
N SER A 100 -13.23 -9.67 -0.28
CA SER A 100 -12.07 -10.22 0.43
C SER A 100 -12.23 -10.10 1.95
N PHE A 101 -12.83 -9.00 2.42
CA PHE A 101 -13.13 -8.81 3.84
C PHE A 101 -14.22 -9.79 4.30
N ASP A 102 -15.29 -9.97 3.52
CA ASP A 102 -16.37 -10.91 3.83
C ASP A 102 -15.88 -12.37 3.86
N GLU A 103 -14.90 -12.71 3.02
CA GLU A 103 -14.24 -14.03 3.00
C GLU A 103 -13.47 -14.31 4.29
N ASN A 104 -12.72 -13.33 4.81
CA ASN A 104 -11.98 -13.47 6.06
C ASN A 104 -11.83 -12.13 6.81
N PRO A 105 -12.80 -11.74 7.66
CA PRO A 105 -12.76 -10.46 8.37
C PRO A 105 -11.58 -10.32 9.36
N GLY A 106 -10.95 -11.45 9.73
CA GLY A 106 -9.81 -11.49 10.65
C GLY A 106 -8.44 -11.32 9.97
N ALA A 107 -8.39 -11.32 8.64
CA ALA A 107 -7.17 -11.17 7.86
C ALA A 107 -6.59 -9.75 7.94
N GLU A 108 -5.31 -9.62 7.54
CA GLU A 108 -4.73 -8.33 7.17
C GLU A 108 -4.87 -8.10 5.66
N PHE A 109 -5.18 -6.86 5.26
CA PHE A 109 -5.38 -6.48 3.86
C PHE A 109 -4.38 -5.40 3.47
N VAL A 110 -3.59 -5.64 2.42
CA VAL A 110 -2.65 -4.66 1.88
C VAL A 110 -3.16 -4.21 0.51
N VAL A 111 -3.57 -2.95 0.40
CA VAL A 111 -3.93 -2.34 -0.90
C VAL A 111 -2.64 -1.89 -1.59
N VAL A 112 -2.40 -2.43 -2.78
CA VAL A 112 -1.21 -2.14 -3.58
C VAL A 112 -1.63 -1.50 -4.90
N GLY A 113 -1.12 -0.29 -5.17
CA GLY A 113 -1.42 0.42 -6.42
C GLY A 113 -0.17 1.00 -7.05
N TYR A 114 -0.07 0.89 -8.37
CA TYR A 114 1.04 1.43 -9.16
C TYR A 114 0.53 2.31 -10.30
N SER A 115 1.10 3.52 -10.48
CA SER A 115 0.75 4.42 -11.58
C SER A 115 -0.76 4.74 -11.66
N GLN A 116 -1.47 4.41 -12.76
CA GLN A 116 -2.93 4.55 -12.81
C GLN A 116 -3.64 3.76 -11.69
N GLY A 117 -3.12 2.59 -11.32
CA GLY A 117 -3.62 1.81 -10.18
C GLY A 117 -3.44 2.49 -8.84
N ALA A 118 -2.45 3.40 -8.70
CA ALA A 118 -2.31 4.24 -7.51
C ALA A 118 -3.47 5.26 -7.37
N LEU A 119 -4.04 5.74 -8.48
CA LEU A 119 -5.25 6.59 -8.45
C LEU A 119 -6.44 5.81 -7.87
N VAL A 120 -6.63 4.59 -8.37
CA VAL A 120 -7.69 3.67 -7.91
C VAL A 120 -7.46 3.29 -6.44
N ALA A 121 -6.22 2.99 -6.04
CA ALA A 121 -5.85 2.71 -4.67
C ALA A 121 -6.17 3.89 -3.74
N ASN A 122 -5.79 5.12 -4.11
CA ASN A 122 -6.16 6.32 -3.34
C ASN A 122 -7.68 6.42 -3.15
N LYS A 123 -8.48 6.19 -4.20
CA LYS A 123 -9.94 6.28 -4.13
C LYS A 123 -10.55 5.23 -3.21
N VAL A 124 -10.16 3.96 -3.31
CA VAL A 124 -10.70 2.91 -2.43
C VAL A 124 -10.22 3.08 -0.98
N LEU A 125 -8.97 3.54 -0.77
CA LEU A 125 -8.46 3.85 0.56
C LEU A 125 -9.21 5.03 1.20
N ASN A 126 -9.63 6.04 0.41
CA ASN A 126 -10.49 7.11 0.90
C ASN A 126 -11.84 6.56 1.37
N ASP A 127 -12.45 5.64 0.63
CA ASP A 127 -13.71 5.03 1.06
C ASP A 127 -13.57 4.24 2.35
N ILE A 128 -12.48 3.47 2.52
CA ILE A 128 -12.21 2.74 3.77
C ILE A 128 -11.98 3.74 4.92
N ALA A 129 -11.16 4.76 4.69
CA ALA A 129 -10.83 5.77 5.68
C ALA A 129 -12.06 6.55 6.17
N ASP A 130 -13.00 6.83 5.26
CA ASP A 130 -14.22 7.59 5.51
C ASP A 130 -15.41 6.71 5.95
N GLY A 131 -15.22 5.39 6.11
CA GLY A 131 -16.27 4.48 6.55
C GLY A 131 -17.36 4.20 5.50
N ARG A 132 -17.05 4.36 4.21
CA ARG A 132 -17.96 4.11 3.07
C ARG A 132 -17.97 2.66 2.59
N LEU A 133 -17.16 1.80 3.21
CA LEU A 133 -17.18 0.34 3.04
C LEU A 133 -17.41 -0.30 4.41
N ALA A 134 -18.16 -1.39 4.44
CA ALA A 134 -18.50 -2.11 5.67
C ALA A 134 -17.36 -3.06 6.07
N VAL A 135 -16.19 -2.47 6.36
CA VAL A 135 -14.96 -3.20 6.69
C VAL A 135 -14.31 -2.62 7.95
N ASP A 136 -13.53 -3.44 8.66
CA ASP A 136 -12.70 -2.97 9.77
C ASP A 136 -11.43 -2.29 9.24
N ARG A 137 -11.43 -0.95 9.23
CA ARG A 137 -10.31 -0.11 8.79
C ARG A 137 -8.97 -0.50 9.43
N SER A 138 -8.96 -1.00 10.67
CA SER A 138 -7.71 -1.34 11.38
C SER A 138 -6.95 -2.51 10.75
N ARG A 139 -7.63 -3.31 9.92
CA ARG A 139 -7.08 -4.43 9.16
C ARG A 139 -6.37 -4.04 7.88
N PHE A 140 -6.49 -2.78 7.46
CA PHE A 140 -5.95 -2.33 6.17
C PHE A 140 -4.59 -1.67 6.31
N ARG A 141 -3.78 -1.85 5.26
CA ARG A 141 -2.48 -1.22 5.02
C ARG A 141 -2.39 -0.81 3.56
N ALA A 142 -1.46 0.07 3.20
CA ALA A 142 -1.29 0.47 1.80
C ALA A 142 0.18 0.60 1.37
N LYS A 143 0.45 0.14 0.14
CA LYS A 143 1.69 0.32 -0.61
C LYS A 143 1.35 1.00 -1.94
N ILE A 144 1.76 2.24 -2.12
CA ILE A 144 1.41 3.02 -3.31
C ILE A 144 2.71 3.39 -4.04
N PHE A 145 2.80 3.10 -5.33
CA PHE A 145 4.00 3.32 -6.14
C PHE A 145 3.67 4.27 -7.30
N ALA A 146 4.58 5.21 -7.58
CA ALA A 146 4.41 6.18 -8.66
C ALA A 146 3.04 6.89 -8.62
N ASP A 147 2.64 7.37 -7.44
CA ASP A 147 1.31 7.95 -7.19
C ASP A 147 1.13 9.28 -7.95
N PRO A 148 0.25 9.37 -8.96
CA PRO A 148 0.00 10.64 -9.63
C PRO A 148 -0.65 11.68 -8.70
N MET A 149 -1.36 11.22 -7.66
CA MET A 149 -1.96 12.05 -6.62
C MET A 149 -1.01 12.32 -5.46
N GLN A 150 0.29 12.01 -5.56
CA GLN A 150 1.25 12.28 -4.48
C GLN A 150 1.13 13.72 -3.98
N PRO A 151 0.80 13.95 -2.70
CA PRO A 151 0.63 15.28 -2.15
C PRO A 151 1.95 16.05 -2.13
N VAL A 152 1.85 17.38 -2.06
CA VAL A 152 3.02 18.25 -1.94
C VAL A 152 3.82 17.90 -0.68
N GLY A 153 5.10 17.61 -0.85
CA GLY A 153 6.00 17.33 0.26
C GLY A 153 7.46 17.14 -0.19
N PRO A 154 8.38 16.85 0.75
CA PRO A 154 9.79 16.66 0.47
C PRO A 154 10.10 15.63 -0.65
N PRO A 155 9.31 14.53 -0.80
CA PRO A 155 9.50 13.58 -1.91
C PRO A 155 9.04 14.06 -3.30
N GLY A 156 8.67 15.33 -3.45
CA GLY A 156 8.09 15.90 -4.67
C GLY A 156 6.56 15.85 -4.65
N ARG A 157 5.92 16.28 -5.75
CA ARG A 157 4.47 16.22 -5.90
C ARG A 157 4.07 15.55 -7.22
N GLY A 158 2.96 14.81 -7.22
CA GLY A 158 2.48 14.11 -8.40
C GLY A 158 1.82 15.03 -9.43
N ILE A 159 1.68 14.55 -10.66
CA ILE A 159 1.08 15.32 -11.77
C ILE A 159 -0.36 15.77 -11.46
N SER A 160 -1.17 14.97 -10.76
CA SER A 160 -2.50 15.38 -10.27
C SER A 160 -2.45 16.42 -9.15
N ALA A 161 -1.36 16.50 -8.39
CA ALA A 161 -1.18 17.52 -7.36
C ALA A 161 -0.71 18.88 -7.92
N VAL A 162 -0.13 18.90 -9.13
CA VAL A 162 0.25 20.13 -9.84
C VAL A 162 -0.95 20.77 -10.53
N LEU A 163 -1.79 19.95 -11.16
CA LEU A 163 -2.88 20.39 -12.01
C LEU A 163 -4.20 20.45 -11.24
N PRO A 164 -5.06 21.49 -11.42
CA PRO A 164 -6.38 21.51 -10.79
C PRO A 164 -7.20 20.28 -11.16
N ALA A 165 -7.98 19.73 -10.22
CA ALA A 165 -8.81 18.55 -10.49
C ALA A 165 -9.78 18.82 -11.66
N GLY A 166 -9.94 17.82 -12.53
CA GLY A 166 -10.75 17.91 -13.75
C GLY A 166 -10.06 18.61 -14.93
N THR A 167 -8.86 19.15 -14.76
CA THR A 167 -8.09 19.72 -15.88
C THR A 167 -7.33 18.64 -16.64
N GLY A 168 -7.18 18.86 -17.95
CA GLY A 168 -6.38 18.01 -18.82
C GLY A 168 -4.92 18.48 -18.90
N ALA A 169 -3.99 17.54 -19.04
CA ALA A 169 -2.63 17.80 -19.51
C ALA A 169 -2.30 16.95 -20.75
N PRO A 170 -1.45 17.46 -21.65
CA PRO A 170 -0.90 16.66 -22.73
C PRO A 170 -0.18 15.43 -22.15
N SER A 171 -0.49 14.26 -22.68
CA SER A 171 0.15 12.99 -22.35
C SER A 171 0.41 12.25 -23.66
N PRO A 172 1.51 11.48 -23.79
CA PRO A 172 1.78 10.66 -24.96
C PRO A 172 0.68 9.60 -25.25
N PHE A 173 -0.26 9.40 -24.32
CA PHE A 173 -1.34 8.42 -24.39
C PHE A 173 -2.73 9.07 -24.44
N GLY A 174 -2.90 10.08 -25.30
CA GLY A 174 -4.19 10.74 -25.58
C GLY A 174 -4.78 11.57 -24.45
N GLY A 175 -3.93 12.10 -23.57
CA GLY A 175 -4.29 13.08 -22.55
C GLY A 175 -4.36 12.51 -21.13
N TYR A 176 -4.04 13.35 -20.16
CA TYR A 176 -4.12 13.07 -18.73
C TYR A 176 -5.20 13.94 -18.10
N VAL A 177 -6.12 13.39 -17.31
CA VAL A 177 -7.05 14.15 -16.47
C VAL A 177 -6.54 14.15 -15.03
N SER A 178 -6.42 15.34 -14.44
CA SER A 178 -6.03 15.50 -13.04
C SER A 178 -7.17 15.12 -12.08
N PHE A 179 -6.81 14.42 -11.01
CA PHE A 179 -7.68 14.06 -9.88
C PHE A 179 -7.44 14.94 -8.64
N GLY A 180 -6.55 15.93 -8.74
CA GLY A 180 -6.12 16.73 -7.59
C GLY A 180 -5.14 15.97 -6.65
N PRO A 181 -4.62 16.64 -5.63
CA PRO A 181 -3.75 16.00 -4.64
C PRO A 181 -4.52 14.95 -3.83
N GLY A 182 -3.83 13.84 -3.52
CA GLY A 182 -4.29 12.82 -2.58
C GLY A 182 -4.17 13.30 -1.13
N ARG A 183 -4.87 12.60 -0.23
CA ARG A 183 -4.84 12.93 1.20
C ARG A 183 -3.48 12.58 1.84
N THR A 184 -3.04 13.40 2.78
CA THR A 184 -1.78 13.21 3.54
C THR A 184 -1.90 12.23 4.70
N ASP A 185 -3.11 11.83 5.06
CA ASP A 185 -3.41 10.79 6.06
C ASP A 185 -4.61 9.99 5.58
N PHE A 186 -4.61 8.66 5.68
CA PHE A 186 -5.74 7.79 5.33
C PHE A 186 -6.59 7.42 6.55
N GLY A 187 -6.84 8.36 7.46
CA GLY A 187 -7.66 8.11 8.64
C GLY A 187 -7.05 7.07 9.58
N GLY A 188 -5.71 7.03 9.68
CA GLY A 188 -4.98 6.06 10.49
C GLY A 188 -4.71 4.69 9.84
N ILE A 189 -5.08 4.47 8.57
CA ILE A 189 -4.60 3.30 7.80
C ILE A 189 -3.08 3.46 7.59
N PRO A 190 -2.24 2.52 8.08
CA PRO A 190 -0.82 2.62 7.84
C PRO A 190 -0.47 2.48 6.36
N TYR A 191 0.39 3.36 5.85
CA TYR A 191 0.70 3.40 4.43
C TYR A 191 2.14 3.83 4.15
N ILE A 192 2.59 3.59 2.93
CA ILE A 192 3.78 4.22 2.36
C ILE A 192 3.54 4.50 0.88
N ARG A 193 3.90 5.70 0.44
CA ARG A 193 3.95 6.08 -0.99
C ARG A 193 5.40 6.12 -1.45
N TYR A 194 5.78 5.30 -2.42
CA TYR A 194 7.11 5.33 -3.00
C TYR A 194 7.13 6.21 -4.25
N CYS A 195 8.12 7.09 -4.32
CA CYS A 195 8.34 7.92 -5.49
C CYS A 195 9.83 8.03 -5.82
N ILE A 196 10.19 7.56 -7.01
CA ILE A 196 11.55 7.71 -7.55
C ILE A 196 11.76 9.17 -7.95
N GLU A 197 12.91 9.72 -7.58
CA GLU A 197 13.34 11.03 -8.03
C GLU A 197 13.21 11.16 -9.55
N THR A 198 12.61 12.28 -9.99
CA THR A 198 12.29 12.60 -11.39
C THR A 198 11.29 11.71 -12.10
N ASP A 199 10.66 10.72 -11.45
CA ASP A 199 9.51 10.03 -12.03
C ASP A 199 8.42 11.04 -12.40
N GLY A 200 8.15 11.18 -13.70
CA GLY A 200 7.21 12.14 -14.26
C GLY A 200 5.75 11.93 -13.87
N VAL A 201 5.45 10.93 -13.04
CA VAL A 201 4.10 10.71 -12.51
C VAL A 201 3.97 11.24 -11.08
N CYS A 202 4.90 10.89 -10.19
CA CYS A 202 4.82 11.23 -8.77
C CYS A 202 5.75 12.38 -8.33
N HIS A 203 6.70 12.79 -9.18
CA HIS A 203 7.67 13.86 -8.96
C HIS A 203 7.67 14.86 -10.13
N PHE A 204 6.50 15.45 -10.38
CA PHE A 204 6.20 16.27 -11.57
C PHE A 204 6.58 17.76 -11.45
N ASP A 205 7.23 18.18 -10.36
CA ASP A 205 7.72 19.56 -10.16
C ASP A 205 9.19 19.76 -10.55
N THR A 206 9.74 18.85 -11.35
CA THR A 206 11.10 18.92 -11.90
C THR A 206 11.08 19.14 -13.40
N PHE A 207 12.09 19.82 -13.95
CA PHE A 207 12.19 19.98 -15.41
C PHE A 207 12.50 18.65 -16.12
N GLU A 208 13.05 17.68 -15.39
CA GLU A 208 13.31 16.33 -15.87
C GLU A 208 12.08 15.42 -15.91
N ALA A 209 10.95 15.82 -15.33
CA ALA A 209 9.75 14.99 -15.20
C ALA A 209 9.30 14.34 -16.54
N PRO A 210 9.23 15.05 -17.69
CA PRO A 210 8.87 14.41 -18.95
C PRO A 210 9.82 13.28 -19.37
N GLY A 211 11.12 13.46 -19.17
CA GLY A 211 12.13 12.42 -19.48
C GLY A 211 12.14 11.31 -18.45
N GLY A 212 11.89 11.63 -17.18
CA GLY A 212 11.83 10.67 -16.10
C GLY A 212 10.60 9.78 -16.13
N TYR A 213 9.51 10.16 -16.81
CA TYR A 213 8.47 9.21 -17.19
C TYR A 213 9.06 8.00 -17.95
N PHE A 214 9.95 8.23 -18.91
CA PHE A 214 10.56 7.16 -19.69
C PHE A 214 11.75 6.49 -19.00
N ALA A 215 12.45 7.19 -18.10
CA ALA A 215 13.69 6.72 -17.48
C ALA A 215 13.54 6.18 -16.04
N GLN A 216 12.46 6.53 -15.33
CA GLN A 216 12.25 6.19 -13.92
C GLN A 216 10.95 5.42 -13.69
N HIS A 217 9.88 5.75 -14.42
CA HIS A 217 8.54 5.27 -14.09
C HIS A 217 8.42 3.74 -14.08
N LEU A 218 9.14 3.04 -14.96
CA LEU A 218 9.11 1.58 -15.05
C LEU A 218 10.08 0.89 -14.07
N CYS A 219 10.93 1.64 -13.37
CA CYS A 219 11.97 1.05 -12.52
C CYS A 219 11.41 0.42 -11.23
N TYR A 220 10.17 0.68 -10.85
CA TYR A 220 9.57 0.02 -9.68
C TYR A 220 9.40 -1.49 -9.90
N GLN A 221 9.08 -1.88 -11.14
CA GLN A 221 8.81 -3.27 -11.54
C GLN A 221 10.02 -3.97 -12.14
N TRP A 222 10.96 -3.24 -12.73
CA TRP A 222 12.10 -3.84 -13.38
C TRP A 222 13.18 -4.26 -12.38
N ALA A 223 13.80 -5.40 -12.67
CA ALA A 223 14.96 -5.88 -11.95
C ALA A 223 16.12 -4.91 -12.12
N ARG A 224 16.70 -4.48 -10.99
CA ARG A 224 17.90 -3.63 -11.01
C ARG A 224 19.10 -4.45 -11.51
N PRO A 225 20.04 -3.86 -12.26
CA PRO A 225 21.23 -4.57 -12.73
C PRO A 225 22.15 -5.10 -11.62
N THR A 226 22.09 -4.51 -10.43
CA THR A 226 23.01 -4.80 -9.32
C THR A 226 22.72 -6.11 -8.61
N ASP A 227 21.44 -6.45 -8.45
CA ASP A 227 21.00 -7.59 -7.62
C ASP A 227 19.84 -8.36 -8.25
N HIS A 228 19.39 -7.99 -9.45
CA HIS A 228 18.29 -8.62 -10.18
C HIS A 228 16.93 -8.58 -9.45
N ARG A 229 16.76 -7.67 -8.50
CA ARG A 229 15.51 -7.48 -7.75
C ARG A 229 14.84 -6.17 -8.12
N SER A 230 13.52 -6.10 -8.04
CA SER A 230 12.78 -4.85 -8.26
C SER A 230 12.45 -4.15 -6.94
N ILE A 231 12.13 -2.85 -6.99
CA ILE A 231 11.66 -2.13 -5.80
C ILE A 231 10.37 -2.75 -5.26
N MET A 232 9.44 -3.12 -6.13
CA MET A 232 8.18 -3.75 -5.71
C MET A 232 8.40 -5.14 -5.11
N GLU A 233 9.34 -5.93 -5.63
CA GLU A 233 9.76 -7.19 -5.02
C GLU A 233 10.26 -7.00 -3.58
N ASP A 234 11.09 -5.98 -3.36
CA ASP A 234 11.66 -5.71 -2.05
C ASP A 234 10.61 -5.29 -1.02
N THR A 235 9.61 -4.54 -1.46
CA THR A 235 8.82 -3.67 -0.57
C THR A 235 7.36 -4.05 -0.41
N ILE A 236 6.77 -4.85 -1.31
CA ILE A 236 5.33 -5.19 -1.20
C ILE A 236 5.03 -5.93 0.11
N ALA A 237 5.89 -6.88 0.50
CA ALA A 237 5.70 -7.74 1.66
C ALA A 237 6.72 -7.51 2.79
N ASP A 238 7.38 -6.35 2.83
CA ASP A 238 8.41 -6.03 3.84
C ASP A 238 7.86 -5.67 5.23
N GLY A 239 6.56 -5.38 5.35
CA GLY A 239 5.93 -4.94 6.60
C GLY A 239 6.19 -3.48 6.99
N VAL A 240 6.82 -2.68 6.13
CA VAL A 240 7.21 -1.29 6.43
C VAL A 240 6.11 -0.31 6.03
N TYR A 241 5.66 0.52 6.96
CA TYR A 241 4.69 1.59 6.72
C TYR A 241 5.10 2.85 7.48
N THR A 242 5.40 3.93 6.76
CA THR A 242 5.94 5.18 7.34
C THR A 242 4.89 6.27 7.52
N ASN A 243 3.64 6.02 7.13
CA ASN A 243 2.54 6.97 7.12
C ASN A 243 2.86 8.24 6.33
N GLY A 244 3.57 8.08 5.22
CA GLY A 244 4.02 9.19 4.40
C GLY A 244 4.54 8.79 3.03
N SER A 245 4.98 9.80 2.30
CA SER A 245 5.73 9.60 1.06
C SER A 245 7.21 9.35 1.35
N HIS A 246 7.81 8.43 0.59
CA HIS A 246 9.18 8.00 0.69
C HIS A 246 9.86 8.24 -0.66
N ALA A 247 10.84 9.15 -0.65
CA ALA A 247 11.66 9.44 -1.81
C ALA A 247 12.65 8.28 -2.05
N LEU A 248 12.71 7.81 -3.28
CA LEU A 248 13.70 6.85 -3.75
C LEU A 248 14.68 7.57 -4.68
N PRO A 249 15.99 7.29 -4.60
CA PRO A 249 16.96 7.90 -5.51
C PRO A 249 16.68 7.48 -6.96
N ARG A 250 17.15 8.27 -7.93
CA ARG A 250 17.07 7.94 -9.36
C ARG A 250 17.60 6.53 -9.63
N GLN A 251 16.85 5.74 -10.39
CA GLN A 251 17.21 4.37 -10.77
C GLN A 251 17.80 4.30 -12.18
N ASN A 252 17.37 5.19 -13.08
CA ASN A 252 17.83 5.27 -14.48
C ASN A 252 17.77 3.91 -15.21
N CYS A 253 16.67 3.19 -15.05
CA CYS A 253 16.52 1.90 -15.68
C CYS A 253 16.39 2.08 -17.21
N ARG A 254 17.08 1.22 -17.98
CA ARG A 254 17.08 1.27 -19.44
C ARG A 254 16.18 0.18 -20.02
N PRO A 255 15.22 0.50 -20.89
CA PRO A 255 14.64 -0.52 -21.77
C PRO A 255 15.71 -1.01 -22.78
N PRO A 256 15.64 -2.24 -23.31
CA PRO A 256 14.78 -3.36 -22.93
C PRO A 256 15.55 -4.33 -22.02
N HIS A 257 15.12 -4.50 -20.78
CA HIS A 257 15.40 -5.75 -20.07
C HIS A 257 14.14 -6.61 -20.16
N PRO A 258 14.22 -7.82 -20.76
CA PRO A 258 13.04 -8.63 -20.96
C PRO A 258 12.42 -8.95 -19.60
N VAL A 259 11.10 -8.83 -19.54
CA VAL A 259 10.29 -9.69 -18.68
C VAL A 259 10.59 -11.12 -19.11
N ALA A 260 11.43 -11.80 -18.32
CA ALA A 260 11.54 -13.25 -18.35
C ALA A 260 10.34 -13.85 -17.61
#